data_AF-A0A7S4LCS1-F1
#
_entry.id   AF-A0A7S4LCS1-F1
#
_cell.length_a   1.000
_cell.length_b   1.000
_cell.length_c   1.000
_cell.angle_alpha   90.00
_cell.angle_beta   90.00
_cell.angle_gamma   90.00
#
_symmetry.space_group_name_H-M   'P 1'
#
loop_
_entity.id
_entity.type
_entity.pdbx_description
1 polymer ?
#
loop_
_entity_poly.entity_id
_entity_poly.type
_entity_poly.pdbx_seq_one_letter_code
_entity_poly.pdbx_strand_id
1 'polypeptide(L)'
;MHASAGSTGERKATTLGRIVGPTVAGISELLVFHPVDTVAKRLMSNTGQIRGNLNQIIFKKHADASAFVKWQSLFPGLGFGAAYKITQRVYKFGGQPFVVDLLKKSSSDKFDTFGSYSNVILKATAGSMIGVGEVALLPLDVLKIKAQTNPESLKGRGLISILREEKLSTLYRGAGWTAARNAPGSFSLFGGAALAKKGMGLKEGQKATFVQDLIASISGSVASITVAAPMDVVKTRIQNRDFGDPRSGVKVITDLIATEGPSAFFKGLTPKVIVVGPKLIFSFTIAQQLIQALGG
;
A
#
# COMPACT_ATOMS: atom_id res chain seq x y z
N MET A 1 9.95 9.43 -10.85
CA MET A 1 11.06 9.36 -9.88
C MET A 1 11.74 8.01 -10.10
N HIS A 2 12.55 7.81 -11.14
CA HIS A 2 13.96 8.20 -11.16
C HIS A 2 14.26 9.46 -10.37
N ALA A 3 14.96 9.28 -9.25
CA ALA A 3 15.68 10.36 -8.60
C ALA A 3 16.63 10.99 -9.63
N SER A 4 16.55 12.30 -9.82
CA SER A 4 17.51 13.07 -10.59
C SER A 4 18.36 13.83 -9.57
N ALA A 5 19.40 13.16 -9.08
CA ALA A 5 20.48 13.81 -8.34
C ALA A 5 21.44 14.43 -9.37
N GLY A 6 21.84 15.68 -9.16
CA GLY A 6 22.93 16.27 -9.93
C GLY A 6 24.28 15.75 -9.50
N SER A 7 24.96 15.09 -10.43
CA SER A 7 26.39 15.25 -10.77
C SER A 7 27.40 15.41 -9.62
N THR A 8 27.36 14.51 -8.64
CA THR A 8 28.56 14.10 -7.89
C THR A 8 28.58 12.57 -7.87
N GLY A 9 29.38 11.98 -8.76
CA GLY A 9 29.73 10.55 -8.79
C GLY A 9 28.57 9.56 -8.60
N GLU A 10 27.74 9.35 -9.62
CA GLU A 10 26.85 8.17 -9.66
C GLU A 10 27.70 6.89 -9.76
N ARG A 11 28.13 6.35 -8.61
CA ARG A 11 28.45 4.92 -8.52
C ARG A 11 27.18 4.19 -8.92
N LYS A 12 27.22 3.44 -10.02
CA LYS A 12 26.13 2.53 -10.43
C LYS A 12 25.77 1.66 -9.22
N ALA A 13 24.69 2.00 -8.51
CA ALA A 13 24.22 1.18 -7.41
C ALA A 13 24.00 -0.24 -7.94
N THR A 14 24.74 -1.20 -7.37
CA THR A 14 24.68 -2.61 -7.76
C THR A 14 23.23 -3.09 -7.69
N THR A 15 22.88 -4.13 -8.46
CA THR A 15 21.55 -4.77 -8.39
C THR A 15 21.17 -5.11 -6.94
N LEU A 16 22.18 -5.45 -6.13
CA LEU A 16 22.04 -5.69 -4.69
C LEU A 16 21.63 -4.41 -3.92
N GLY A 17 22.30 -3.27 -4.14
CA GLY A 17 21.94 -2.00 -3.50
C GLY A 17 20.54 -1.48 -3.86
N ARG A 18 20.05 -1.77 -5.07
CA ARG A 18 18.69 -1.43 -5.52
C ARG A 18 17.59 -2.26 -4.84
N ILE A 19 17.94 -3.40 -4.25
CA ILE A 19 16.98 -4.29 -3.58
C ILE A 19 17.14 -4.18 -2.06
N VAL A 20 18.36 -4.21 -1.53
CA VAL A 20 18.63 -4.23 -0.09
C VAL A 20 18.21 -2.93 0.59
N GLY A 21 18.64 -1.76 0.07
CA GLY A 21 18.30 -0.46 0.67
C GLY A 21 16.79 -0.23 0.79
N PRO A 22 16.03 -0.38 -0.31
CA PRO A 22 14.57 -0.32 -0.25
C PRO A 22 13.96 -1.41 0.63
N THR A 23 14.51 -2.63 0.69
CA THR A 23 13.95 -3.68 1.55
C THR A 23 14.09 -3.33 3.02
N VAL A 24 15.28 -2.92 3.46
CA VAL A 24 15.53 -2.51 4.85
C VAL A 24 14.70 -1.29 5.23
N ALA A 25 14.69 -0.23 4.41
CA ALA A 25 13.82 0.93 4.64
C ALA A 25 12.33 0.52 4.73
N GLY A 26 11.91 -0.43 3.89
CA GLY A 26 10.57 -1.00 3.93
C GLY A 26 10.25 -1.72 5.23
N ILE A 27 11.15 -2.57 5.73
CA ILE A 27 10.96 -3.28 6.99
C ILE A 27 10.95 -2.30 8.16
N SER A 28 11.89 -1.35 8.22
CA SER A 28 11.94 -0.33 9.27
C SER A 28 10.66 0.51 9.30
N GLU A 29 10.16 0.94 8.13
CA GLU A 29 8.89 1.67 8.04
C GLU A 29 7.71 0.80 8.51
N LEU A 30 7.74 -0.51 8.20
CA LEU A 30 6.72 -1.42 8.69
C LEU A 30 6.76 -1.51 10.23
N LEU A 31 7.94 -1.69 10.83
CA LEU A 31 8.07 -1.78 12.29
C LEU A 31 7.51 -0.55 13.01
N VAL A 32 7.78 0.65 12.48
CA VAL A 32 7.32 1.90 13.11
C VAL A 32 5.83 2.14 12.89
N PHE A 33 5.32 1.88 11.68
CA PHE A 33 3.98 2.32 11.30
C PHE A 33 2.93 1.20 11.17
N HIS A 34 3.29 -0.05 11.46
CA HIS A 34 2.34 -1.17 11.50
C HIS A 34 1.14 -0.91 12.44
N PRO A 35 1.28 -0.23 13.60
CA PRO A 35 0.13 0.11 14.42
C PRO A 35 -0.95 0.91 13.68
N VAL A 36 -0.55 1.85 12.82
CA VAL A 36 -1.47 2.66 12.02
C VAL A 36 -2.20 1.82 10.99
N ASP A 37 -1.48 0.88 10.35
CA ASP A 37 -2.09 -0.07 9.42
C ASP A 37 -3.13 -0.96 10.13
N THR A 38 -2.82 -1.46 11.33
CA THR A 38 -3.75 -2.25 12.15
C THR A 38 -4.99 -1.44 12.55
N VAL A 39 -4.83 -0.19 13.00
CA VAL A 39 -5.94 0.72 13.31
C VAL A 39 -6.84 0.91 12.08
N ALA A 40 -6.25 1.24 10.93
CA ALA A 40 -6.99 1.45 9.70
C ALA A 40 -7.79 0.19 9.30
N LYS A 41 -7.18 -0.99 9.38
CA LYS A 41 -7.82 -2.26 9.02
C LYS A 41 -8.95 -2.64 9.98
N ARG A 42 -8.77 -2.43 11.29
CA ARG A 42 -9.84 -2.65 12.29
C ARG A 42 -11.04 -1.73 12.04
N LEU A 43 -10.78 -0.45 11.72
CA LEU A 43 -11.83 0.50 11.32
C LEU A 43 -12.56 0.07 10.04
N MET A 44 -11.84 -0.39 9.01
CA MET A 44 -12.42 -0.87 7.75
C MET A 44 -13.30 -2.10 7.92
N SER A 45 -12.89 -3.03 8.81
CA SER A 45 -13.63 -4.26 9.09
C SER A 45 -14.85 -4.05 9.99
N ASN A 46 -14.92 -2.94 10.73
CA ASN A 46 -16.00 -2.67 11.67
C ASN A 46 -17.29 -2.27 10.94
N THR A 47 -18.37 -3.01 11.20
CA THR A 47 -19.72 -2.73 10.68
C THR A 47 -20.57 -1.87 11.63
N GLY A 48 -20.15 -1.72 12.89
CA GLY A 48 -20.87 -0.90 13.87
C GLY A 48 -20.61 0.60 13.76
N GLN A 49 -21.26 1.37 14.64
CA GLN A 49 -21.01 2.80 14.79
C GLN A 49 -19.61 3.04 15.39
N ILE A 50 -18.85 3.96 14.78
CA ILE A 50 -17.49 4.30 15.22
C ILE A 50 -17.53 5.29 16.40
N ARG A 51 -18.43 6.27 16.36
CA ARG A 51 -18.58 7.27 17.44
C ARG A 51 -18.95 6.56 18.74
N GLY A 52 -18.25 6.88 19.83
CA GLY A 52 -18.41 6.23 21.13
C GLY A 52 -17.65 4.91 21.31
N ASN A 53 -17.28 4.19 20.23
CA ASN A 53 -16.71 2.84 20.31
C ASN A 53 -15.26 2.73 19.81
N LEU A 54 -14.58 3.87 19.54
CA LEU A 54 -13.27 3.87 18.89
C LEU A 54 -12.21 3.04 19.64
N ASN A 55 -12.13 3.17 20.96
CA ASN A 55 -11.19 2.42 21.80
C ASN A 55 -11.46 0.89 21.72
N GLN A 56 -12.72 0.47 21.74
CA GLN A 56 -13.10 -0.93 21.58
C GLN A 56 -12.81 -1.47 20.17
N ILE A 57 -13.07 -0.67 19.13
CA ILE A 57 -12.76 -1.07 17.75
C ILE A 57 -11.25 -1.22 17.55
N ILE A 58 -10.47 -0.27 18.06
CA ILE A 58 -9.02 -0.25 17.89
C ILE A 58 -8.36 -1.35 18.70
N PHE A 59 -8.69 -1.54 19.97
CA PHE A 59 -7.95 -2.44 20.87
C PHE A 59 -8.67 -3.77 21.15
N LYS A 60 -9.92 -3.92 20.70
CA LYS A 60 -10.73 -5.13 20.87
C LYS A 60 -10.82 -5.52 22.35
N LYS A 61 -10.52 -6.79 22.68
CA LYS A 61 -10.46 -7.30 24.05
C LYS A 61 -9.45 -6.59 24.97
N HIS A 62 -8.55 -5.77 24.42
CA HIS A 62 -7.58 -4.98 25.17
C HIS A 62 -8.02 -3.52 25.38
N ALA A 63 -9.29 -3.19 25.13
CA ALA A 63 -9.83 -1.83 25.28
C ALA A 63 -9.65 -1.26 26.70
N ASP A 64 -9.71 -2.10 27.72
CA ASP A 64 -9.58 -1.69 29.12
C ASP A 64 -8.20 -2.02 29.71
N ALA A 65 -7.27 -2.48 28.87
CA ALA A 65 -5.91 -2.81 29.28
C ALA A 65 -5.01 -1.56 29.42
N SER A 66 -3.84 -1.75 30.02
CA SER A 66 -2.82 -0.70 30.12
C SER A 66 -2.34 -0.21 28.74
N ALA A 67 -1.80 1.01 28.68
CA ALA A 67 -1.31 1.62 27.44
C ALA A 67 -0.29 0.75 26.70
N PHE A 68 0.59 0.06 27.43
CA PHE A 68 1.59 -0.84 26.85
C PHE A 68 0.95 -2.07 26.18
N VAL A 69 -0.01 -2.72 26.85
CA VAL A 69 -0.73 -3.88 26.29
C VAL A 69 -1.56 -3.46 25.07
N LYS A 70 -2.20 -2.28 25.13
CA LYS A 70 -2.88 -1.66 23.99
C LYS A 70 -1.93 -1.49 22.80
N TRP A 71 -0.75 -0.90 23.03
CA TRP A 71 0.26 -0.71 21.99
C TRP A 71 0.72 -2.04 21.39
N GLN A 72 1.05 -3.04 22.22
CA GLN A 72 1.44 -4.38 21.75
C GLN A 72 0.33 -5.05 20.92
N SER A 73 -0.95 -4.85 21.28
CA SER A 73 -2.09 -5.41 20.56
C SER A 73 -2.24 -4.88 19.12
N LEU A 74 -1.49 -3.85 18.73
CA LEU A 74 -1.48 -3.27 17.39
C LEU A 74 -0.44 -3.90 16.45
N PHE A 75 0.35 -4.88 16.92
CA PHE A 75 1.35 -5.62 16.13
C PHE A 75 0.98 -7.01 15.60
N PRO A 76 -0.30 -7.45 15.54
CA PRO A 76 -0.59 -8.78 15.04
C PRO A 76 -0.26 -8.86 13.54
N GLY A 77 0.25 -10.02 13.12
CA GLY A 77 0.56 -10.28 11.72
C GLY A 77 1.78 -9.53 11.19
N LEU A 78 2.64 -8.97 12.05
CA LEU A 78 3.86 -8.28 11.63
C LEU A 78 4.74 -9.16 10.72
N GLY A 79 4.86 -10.46 11.02
CA GLY A 79 5.59 -11.42 10.18
C GLY A 79 5.00 -11.58 8.77
N PHE A 80 3.68 -11.76 8.66
CA PHE A 80 3.00 -11.77 7.34
C PHE A 80 3.12 -10.42 6.63
N GLY A 81 3.05 -9.32 7.38
CA GLY A 81 3.26 -7.98 6.87
C GLY A 81 4.66 -7.77 6.29
N ALA A 82 5.68 -8.28 6.98
CA ALA A 82 7.07 -8.22 6.51
C ALA A 82 7.25 -9.06 5.25
N ALA A 83 6.79 -10.32 5.26
CA ALA A 83 6.83 -11.20 4.09
C ALA A 83 6.13 -10.56 2.88
N TYR A 84 4.89 -10.07 3.06
CA TYR A 84 4.16 -9.38 2.01
C TYR A 84 4.93 -8.16 1.49
N LYS A 85 5.45 -7.31 2.38
CA LYS A 85 6.13 -6.06 1.99
C LYS A 85 7.45 -6.31 1.26
N ILE A 86 8.22 -7.31 1.68
CA ILE A 86 9.47 -7.72 1.03
C ILE A 86 9.15 -8.22 -0.38
N THR A 87 8.24 -9.20 -0.51
CA THR A 87 7.88 -9.78 -1.81
C THR A 87 7.27 -8.73 -2.73
N GLN A 88 6.43 -7.84 -2.19
CA GLN A 88 5.86 -6.71 -2.92
C GLN A 88 6.93 -5.76 -3.44
N ARG A 89 7.94 -5.41 -2.63
CA ARG A 89 9.03 -4.53 -3.07
C ARG A 89 9.87 -5.19 -4.15
N VAL A 90 10.25 -6.46 -3.98
CA VAL A 90 11.00 -7.21 -5.00
C VAL A 90 10.21 -7.25 -6.32
N TYR A 91 8.93 -7.61 -6.26
CA TYR A 91 8.06 -7.68 -7.43
C TYR A 91 7.87 -6.31 -8.11
N LYS A 92 7.56 -5.26 -7.35
CA LYS A 92 7.33 -3.91 -7.91
C LYS A 92 8.60 -3.27 -8.46
N PHE A 93 9.69 -3.26 -7.68
CA PHE A 93 10.94 -2.62 -8.11
C PHE A 93 11.68 -3.41 -9.17
N GLY A 94 11.56 -4.74 -9.17
CA GLY A 94 12.08 -5.59 -10.23
C GLY A 94 11.27 -5.50 -11.52
N GLY A 95 9.93 -5.52 -11.42
CA GLY A 95 9.05 -5.63 -12.59
C GLY A 95 8.71 -4.30 -13.26
N GLN A 96 8.54 -3.20 -12.50
CA GLN A 96 8.06 -1.95 -13.07
C GLN A 96 8.98 -1.34 -14.13
N PRO A 97 10.32 -1.31 -13.96
CA PRO A 97 11.22 -0.83 -15.01
C PRO A 97 11.10 -1.64 -16.30
N PHE A 98 10.97 -2.97 -16.18
CA PHE A 98 10.79 -3.85 -17.33
C PHE A 98 9.50 -3.53 -18.09
N VAL A 99 8.37 -3.34 -17.38
CA VAL A 99 7.10 -2.95 -18.03
C VAL A 99 7.19 -1.57 -18.67
N VAL A 100 7.87 -0.61 -18.03
CA VAL A 100 8.13 0.72 -18.63
C VAL A 100 8.91 0.58 -19.94
N ASP A 101 9.97 -0.22 -19.95
CA ASP A 101 10.82 -0.42 -21.13
C ASP A 101 10.07 -1.14 -22.25
N LEU A 102 9.23 -2.13 -21.91
CA LEU A 102 8.35 -2.77 -22.87
C LEU A 102 7.36 -1.77 -23.49
N LEU A 103 6.68 -0.96 -22.68
CA LEU A 103 5.70 0.02 -23.17
C LEU A 103 6.34 1.09 -24.06
N LYS A 104 7.57 1.52 -23.73
CA LYS A 104 8.34 2.42 -24.60
C LYS A 104 8.68 1.77 -25.94
N LYS A 105 9.10 0.50 -25.94
CA LYS A 105 9.45 -0.21 -27.19
C LYS A 105 8.23 -0.50 -28.06
N SER A 106 7.10 -0.86 -27.46
CA SER A 106 5.93 -1.35 -28.20
C SER A 106 4.90 -0.28 -28.54
N SER A 107 4.89 0.86 -27.84
CA SER A 107 3.77 1.81 -27.89
C SER A 107 4.14 3.25 -27.52
N SER A 108 5.39 3.68 -27.72
CA SER A 108 5.80 5.07 -27.40
C SER A 108 4.88 6.11 -28.03
N ASP A 109 4.59 5.97 -29.33
CA ASP A 109 3.78 6.91 -30.11
C ASP A 109 2.37 7.12 -29.52
N LYS A 110 1.80 6.07 -28.89
CA LYS A 110 0.49 6.19 -28.22
C LYS A 110 0.56 7.10 -27.00
N PHE A 111 1.68 7.09 -26.28
CA PHE A 111 1.87 7.95 -25.12
C PHE A 111 2.21 9.39 -25.54
N ASP A 112 2.82 9.60 -26.69
CA ASP A 112 3.18 10.95 -27.16
C ASP A 112 1.95 11.84 -27.42
N THR A 113 0.79 11.23 -27.66
CA THR A 113 -0.51 11.93 -27.75
C THR A 113 -0.88 12.74 -26.50
N PHE A 114 -0.28 12.42 -25.34
CA PHE A 114 -0.53 13.12 -24.07
C PHE A 114 0.40 14.32 -23.82
N GLY A 115 1.26 14.69 -24.78
CA GLY A 115 2.13 15.87 -24.70
C GLY A 115 2.97 15.92 -23.42
N SER A 116 2.84 17.00 -22.65
CA SER A 116 3.59 17.20 -21.39
C SER A 116 3.21 16.23 -20.25
N TYR A 117 2.34 15.24 -20.51
CA TYR A 117 1.98 14.21 -19.55
C TYR A 117 2.32 12.80 -20.05
N SER A 118 2.93 12.64 -21.23
CA SER A 118 3.28 11.34 -21.81
C SER A 118 4.04 10.44 -20.83
N ASN A 119 5.05 10.99 -20.16
CA ASN A 119 5.84 10.25 -19.17
C ASN A 119 5.05 9.91 -17.89
N VAL A 120 4.11 10.77 -17.49
CA VAL A 120 3.23 10.55 -16.34
C VAL A 120 2.26 9.41 -16.63
N ILE A 121 1.61 9.44 -17.80
CA ILE A 121 0.67 8.41 -18.24
C ILE A 121 1.39 7.09 -18.46
N LEU A 122 2.56 7.09 -19.09
CA LEU A 122 3.36 5.88 -19.28
C LEU A 122 3.70 5.20 -17.95
N LYS A 123 4.18 5.99 -16.97
CA LYS A 123 4.50 5.48 -15.62
C LYS A 123 3.25 5.01 -14.88
N ALA A 124 2.12 5.69 -15.04
CA ALA A 124 0.84 5.29 -14.47
C ALA A 124 0.32 3.98 -15.05
N THR A 125 0.44 3.78 -16.36
CA THR A 125 0.07 2.54 -17.04
C THR A 125 0.96 1.39 -16.58
N ALA A 126 2.30 1.58 -16.56
CA ALA A 126 3.22 0.57 -16.05
C ALA A 126 2.95 0.23 -14.58
N GLY A 127 2.71 1.25 -13.75
CA GLY A 127 2.34 1.10 -12.34
C GLY A 127 1.03 0.32 -12.16
N SER A 128 0.04 0.58 -13.03
CA SER A 128 -1.24 -0.13 -13.02
C SER A 128 -1.08 -1.59 -13.40
N MET A 129 -0.32 -1.90 -14.45
CA MET A 129 -0.07 -3.29 -14.88
C MET A 129 0.63 -4.10 -13.80
N ILE A 130 1.71 -3.55 -13.23
CA ILE A 130 2.40 -4.17 -12.10
C ILE A 130 1.47 -4.29 -10.90
N GLY A 131 0.72 -3.23 -10.59
CA GLY A 131 -0.26 -3.19 -9.50
C GLY A 131 -1.32 -4.28 -9.63
N VAL A 132 -1.87 -4.52 -10.81
CA VAL A 132 -2.82 -5.61 -11.07
C VAL A 132 -2.17 -6.97 -10.82
N GLY A 133 -0.91 -7.16 -11.25
CA GLY A 133 -0.19 -8.40 -11.00
C GLY A 133 0.17 -8.66 -9.53
N GLU A 134 -0.01 -7.70 -8.61
CA GLU A 134 0.07 -7.95 -7.17
C GLU A 134 -0.97 -8.97 -6.67
N VAL A 135 -1.96 -9.33 -7.48
CA VAL A 135 -2.82 -10.49 -7.24
C VAL A 135 -1.99 -11.76 -6.98
N ALA A 136 -0.80 -11.89 -7.57
CA ALA A 136 0.11 -13.01 -7.26
C ALA A 136 0.53 -13.07 -5.77
N LEU A 137 0.52 -11.93 -5.08
CA LEU A 137 0.93 -11.80 -3.68
C LEU A 137 -0.25 -11.87 -2.70
N LEU A 138 -1.45 -12.13 -3.22
CA LEU A 138 -2.70 -12.10 -2.45
C LEU A 138 -2.73 -13.09 -1.27
N PRO A 139 -2.15 -14.31 -1.35
CA PRO A 139 -2.08 -15.19 -0.18
C PRO A 139 -1.44 -14.52 1.03
N LEU A 140 -0.31 -13.81 0.86
CA LEU A 140 0.35 -13.10 1.96
C LEU A 140 -0.48 -11.91 2.47
N ASP A 141 -1.16 -11.20 1.56
CA ASP A 141 -2.00 -10.05 1.93
C ASP A 141 -3.26 -10.47 2.71
N VAL A 142 -3.91 -11.57 2.32
CA VAL A 142 -5.05 -12.15 3.05
C VAL A 142 -4.63 -12.50 4.47
N LEU A 143 -3.48 -13.17 4.64
CA LEU A 143 -2.97 -13.53 5.97
C LEU A 143 -2.59 -12.31 6.81
N LYS A 144 -1.96 -11.30 6.22
CA LYS A 144 -1.68 -10.03 6.88
C LYS A 144 -2.97 -9.38 7.38
N ILE A 145 -3.96 -9.23 6.52
CA ILE A 145 -5.22 -8.56 6.86
C ILE A 145 -5.97 -9.34 7.93
N LYS A 146 -6.09 -10.67 7.78
CA LYS A 146 -6.77 -11.52 8.75
C LYS A 146 -6.05 -11.51 10.12
N ALA A 147 -4.72 -11.44 10.16
CA ALA A 147 -4.02 -11.25 11.43
C ALA A 147 -4.33 -9.88 12.08
N GLN A 148 -4.46 -8.81 11.30
CA GLN A 148 -4.78 -7.47 11.81
C GLN A 148 -6.24 -7.35 12.31
N THR A 149 -7.18 -7.99 11.60
CA THR A 149 -8.62 -7.84 11.83
C THR A 149 -9.27 -9.01 12.56
N ASN A 150 -8.70 -10.22 12.54
CA ASN A 150 -9.19 -11.42 13.24
C ASN A 150 -8.03 -12.37 13.62
N PRO A 151 -7.14 -11.97 14.55
CA PRO A 151 -5.92 -12.72 14.87
C PRO A 151 -6.18 -14.13 15.41
N GLU A 152 -7.29 -14.35 16.12
CA GLU A 152 -7.64 -15.66 16.68
C GLU A 152 -7.83 -16.72 15.59
N SER A 153 -8.27 -16.32 14.40
CA SER A 153 -8.48 -17.25 13.28
C SER A 153 -7.19 -17.81 12.65
N LEU A 154 -6.03 -17.27 13.02
CA LEU A 154 -4.71 -17.74 12.60
C LEU A 154 -3.87 -18.28 13.77
N LYS A 155 -4.43 -18.30 14.99
CA LYS A 155 -3.67 -18.65 16.19
C LYS A 155 -3.18 -20.09 16.11
N GLY A 156 -1.89 -20.29 16.33
CA GLY A 156 -1.24 -21.60 16.29
C GLY A 156 -1.01 -22.15 14.88
N ARG A 157 -1.34 -21.42 13.81
CA ARG A 157 -1.14 -21.87 12.42
C ARG A 157 0.01 -21.10 11.78
N GLY A 158 0.98 -21.82 11.23
CA GLY A 158 2.10 -21.25 10.47
C GLY A 158 1.73 -20.98 9.01
N LEU A 159 2.56 -20.21 8.30
CA LEU A 159 2.34 -19.93 6.87
C LEU A 159 2.18 -21.22 6.05
N ILE A 160 3.08 -22.19 6.23
CA ILE A 160 3.09 -23.44 5.47
C ILE A 160 1.85 -24.29 5.75
N SER A 161 1.41 -24.37 7.01
CA SER A 161 0.22 -25.15 7.37
C SER A 161 -1.02 -24.54 6.73
N ILE A 162 -1.16 -23.21 6.79
CA ILE A 162 -2.30 -22.51 6.17
C ILE A 162 -2.31 -22.70 4.65
N LEU A 163 -1.15 -22.59 3.98
CA LEU A 163 -1.06 -22.81 2.54
C LEU A 163 -1.37 -24.25 2.11
N ARG A 164 -1.16 -25.24 3.00
CA ARG A 164 -1.49 -26.65 2.74
C ARG A 164 -2.94 -27.00 3.06
N GLU A 165 -3.50 -26.41 4.11
CA GLU A 165 -4.84 -26.73 4.63
C GLU A 165 -5.95 -25.92 3.95
N GLU A 166 -5.68 -24.67 3.57
CA GLU A 166 -6.68 -23.79 2.96
C GLU A 166 -6.73 -23.95 1.44
N LYS A 167 -7.94 -23.86 0.88
CA LYS A 167 -8.14 -23.84 -0.57
C LYS A 167 -7.48 -22.60 -1.18
N LEU A 168 -6.77 -22.78 -2.31
CA LEU A 168 -6.18 -21.67 -3.07
C LEU A 168 -7.22 -20.61 -3.43
N SER A 169 -8.44 -21.01 -3.80
CA SER A 169 -9.53 -20.08 -4.10
C SER A 169 -9.89 -19.18 -2.91
N THR A 170 -9.69 -19.64 -1.67
CA THR A 170 -9.91 -18.84 -0.46
C THR A 170 -8.78 -17.83 -0.24
N LEU A 171 -7.52 -18.24 -0.47
CA LEU A 171 -6.35 -17.36 -0.39
C LEU A 171 -6.33 -16.27 -1.47
N TYR A 172 -7.04 -16.50 -2.57
CA TYR A 172 -7.22 -15.52 -3.64
C TYR A 172 -8.53 -14.72 -3.56
N ARG A 173 -9.28 -14.81 -2.44
CA ARG A 173 -10.45 -13.96 -2.22
C ARG A 173 -10.04 -12.48 -2.19
N GLY A 174 -10.72 -11.70 -3.02
CA GLY A 174 -10.41 -10.28 -3.20
C GLY A 174 -9.43 -9.97 -4.34
N ALA A 175 -9.12 -10.94 -5.23
CA ALA A 175 -8.29 -10.71 -6.41
C ALA A 175 -8.83 -9.57 -7.28
N GLY A 176 -10.12 -9.63 -7.66
CA GLY A 176 -10.77 -8.57 -8.43
C GLY A 176 -10.70 -7.21 -7.74
N TRP A 177 -10.90 -7.16 -6.42
CA TRP A 177 -10.79 -5.91 -5.63
C TRP A 177 -9.37 -5.39 -5.52
N THR A 178 -8.38 -6.28 -5.52
CA THR A 178 -6.95 -5.90 -5.54
C THR A 178 -6.59 -5.25 -6.87
N ALA A 179 -7.01 -5.86 -7.99
CA ALA A 179 -6.83 -5.30 -9.31
C ALA A 179 -7.57 -3.95 -9.47
N ALA A 180 -8.85 -3.91 -9.10
CA ALA A 180 -9.69 -2.72 -9.17
C ALA A 180 -9.18 -1.57 -8.29
N ARG A 181 -8.50 -1.86 -7.17
CA ARG A 181 -7.82 -0.86 -6.34
C ARG A 181 -6.56 -0.34 -7.03
N ASN A 182 -5.71 -1.23 -7.51
CA ASN A 182 -4.34 -0.91 -7.90
C ASN A 182 -4.24 -0.18 -9.25
N ALA A 183 -5.16 -0.44 -10.18
CA ALA A 183 -5.22 0.26 -11.45
C ALA A 183 -5.48 1.78 -11.28
N PRO A 184 -6.66 2.23 -10.80
CA PRO A 184 -6.93 3.65 -10.61
C PRO A 184 -5.99 4.29 -9.57
N GLY A 185 -5.59 3.53 -8.54
CA GLY A 185 -4.64 4.02 -7.53
C GLY A 185 -3.30 4.45 -8.13
N SER A 186 -2.81 3.78 -9.18
CA SER A 186 -1.56 4.17 -9.84
C SER A 186 -1.71 5.46 -10.64
N PHE A 187 -2.81 5.62 -11.38
CA PHE A 187 -3.10 6.88 -12.08
C PHE A 187 -3.25 8.06 -11.13
N SER A 188 -3.97 7.87 -10.02
CA SER A 188 -4.09 8.91 -8.99
C SER A 188 -2.75 9.24 -8.32
N LEU A 189 -1.88 8.25 -8.13
CA LEU A 189 -0.54 8.46 -7.58
C LEU A 189 0.31 9.37 -8.47
N PHE A 190 0.47 8.99 -9.75
CA PHE A 190 1.32 9.73 -10.68
C PHE A 190 0.68 11.05 -11.11
N GLY A 191 -0.63 11.06 -11.34
CA GLY A 191 -1.39 12.26 -11.69
C GLY A 191 -1.40 13.28 -10.56
N GLY A 192 -1.68 12.86 -9.32
CA GLY A 192 -1.67 13.75 -8.15
C GLY A 192 -0.30 14.37 -7.91
N ALA A 193 0.77 13.59 -8.06
CA ALA A 193 2.14 14.11 -7.97
C ALA A 193 2.47 15.10 -9.11
N ALA A 194 2.03 14.81 -10.34
CA ALA A 194 2.25 15.70 -11.48
C ALA A 194 1.52 17.04 -11.32
N LEU A 195 0.26 17.00 -10.89
CA LEU A 195 -0.54 18.20 -10.63
C LEU A 195 0.05 19.05 -9.51
N ALA A 196 0.55 18.43 -8.43
CA ALA A 196 1.24 19.14 -7.37
C ALA A 196 2.51 19.85 -7.87
N LYS A 197 3.34 19.16 -8.68
CA LYS A 197 4.53 19.77 -9.29
C LYS A 197 4.19 20.95 -10.18
N LYS A 198 3.16 20.80 -11.03
CA LYS A 198 2.65 21.89 -11.87
C LYS A 198 2.15 23.07 -11.05
N GLY A 199 1.42 22.81 -9.96
CA GLY A 199 0.94 23.85 -9.04
C GLY A 199 2.07 24.61 -8.34
N MET A 200 3.24 24.00 -8.18
CA MET A 200 4.47 24.65 -7.68
C MET A 200 5.30 25.32 -8.78
N GLY A 201 4.78 25.41 -10.01
CA GLY A 201 5.45 26.05 -11.15
C GLY A 201 6.57 25.24 -11.80
N LEU A 202 6.69 23.94 -11.48
CA LEU A 202 7.73 23.09 -12.07
C LEU A 202 7.34 22.67 -13.49
N LYS A 203 8.26 22.87 -14.43
CA LYS A 203 8.14 22.31 -15.79
C LYS A 203 8.52 20.83 -15.80
N GLU A 204 8.02 20.09 -16.79
CA GLU A 204 8.41 18.69 -16.95
C GLU A 204 9.93 18.59 -17.18
N GLY A 205 10.59 17.66 -16.48
CA GLY A 205 12.05 17.50 -16.53
C GLY A 205 12.85 18.47 -15.65
N GLN A 206 12.22 19.51 -15.10
CA GLN A 206 12.87 20.40 -14.14
C GLN A 206 13.18 19.65 -12.84
N LYS A 207 14.41 19.84 -12.32
CA LYS A 207 14.80 19.30 -11.01
C LYS A 207 13.99 20.01 -9.93
N ALA A 208 13.28 19.21 -9.13
CA ALA A 208 12.57 19.68 -7.95
C ALA A 208 13.53 19.73 -6.75
N THR A 209 13.30 20.67 -5.84
CA THR A 209 13.91 20.62 -4.51
C THR A 209 13.36 19.42 -3.73
N PHE A 210 14.06 19.03 -2.66
CA PHE A 210 13.59 17.97 -1.77
C PHE A 210 12.17 18.23 -1.24
N VAL A 211 11.88 19.46 -0.81
CA VAL A 211 10.56 19.84 -0.29
C VAL A 211 9.48 19.73 -1.37
N GLN A 212 9.76 20.17 -2.59
CA GLN A 212 8.83 20.03 -3.71
C GLN A 212 8.58 18.56 -4.07
N ASP A 213 9.61 17.71 -4.10
CA ASP A 213 9.43 16.28 -4.33
C ASP A 213 8.65 15.60 -3.20
N LEU A 214 8.85 16.03 -1.96
CA LEU A 214 8.10 15.54 -0.80
C LEU A 214 6.62 15.93 -0.89
N ILE A 215 6.31 17.19 -1.17
CA ILE A 215 4.94 17.68 -1.35
C ILE A 215 4.26 16.89 -2.49
N ALA A 216 4.91 16.77 -3.65
CA ALA A 216 4.37 16.01 -4.77
C ALA A 216 4.11 14.53 -4.42
N SER A 217 5.02 13.91 -3.67
CA SER A 217 4.88 12.51 -3.22
C SER A 217 3.73 12.34 -2.23
N ILE A 218 3.55 13.29 -1.31
CA ILE A 218 2.41 13.32 -0.38
C ILE A 218 1.10 13.50 -1.16
N SER A 219 1.01 14.49 -2.05
CA SER A 219 -0.19 14.74 -2.87
C SER A 219 -0.59 13.52 -3.71
N GLY A 220 0.37 12.91 -4.40
CA GLY A 220 0.13 11.67 -5.15
C GLY A 220 -0.33 10.52 -4.25
N SER A 221 0.34 10.31 -3.12
CA SER A 221 -0.01 9.25 -2.18
C SER A 221 -1.40 9.44 -1.59
N VAL A 222 -1.76 10.67 -1.20
CA VAL A 222 -3.09 10.99 -0.66
C VAL A 222 -4.17 10.81 -1.73
N ALA A 223 -3.95 11.26 -2.97
CA ALA A 223 -4.87 11.03 -4.09
C ALA A 223 -5.08 9.53 -4.33
N SER A 224 -4.00 8.76 -4.40
CA SER A 224 -4.02 7.30 -4.57
C SER A 224 -4.80 6.59 -3.46
N ILE A 225 -4.50 6.91 -2.20
CA ILE A 225 -5.17 6.31 -1.03
C ILE A 225 -6.66 6.66 -1.01
N THR A 226 -7.02 7.88 -1.37
CA THR A 226 -8.41 8.35 -1.37
C THR A 226 -9.24 7.64 -2.44
N VAL A 227 -8.71 7.54 -3.66
CA VAL A 227 -9.37 6.79 -4.75
C VAL A 227 -9.43 5.30 -4.44
N ALA A 228 -8.39 4.75 -3.79
CA ALA A 228 -8.35 3.35 -3.39
C ALA A 228 -9.26 3.01 -2.19
N ALA A 229 -9.73 3.99 -1.42
CA ALA A 229 -10.38 3.77 -0.13
C ALA A 229 -11.64 2.88 -0.21
N PRO A 230 -12.58 3.10 -1.16
CA PRO A 230 -13.77 2.25 -1.27
C PRO A 230 -13.40 0.78 -1.52
N MET A 231 -12.47 0.52 -2.44
CA MET A 231 -12.00 -0.82 -2.76
C MET A 231 -11.26 -1.45 -1.58
N ASP A 232 -10.51 -0.66 -0.81
CA ASP A 232 -9.83 -1.12 0.40
C ASP A 232 -10.80 -1.57 1.50
N VAL A 233 -11.91 -0.85 1.70
CA VAL A 233 -12.96 -1.25 2.66
C VAL A 233 -13.60 -2.57 2.22
N VAL A 234 -14.04 -2.66 0.97
CA VAL A 234 -14.69 -3.87 0.44
C VAL A 234 -13.73 -5.07 0.51
N LYS A 235 -12.49 -4.90 0.05
CA LYS A 235 -11.45 -5.94 0.13
C LYS A 235 -11.20 -6.38 1.57
N THR A 236 -11.05 -5.45 2.51
CA THR A 236 -10.78 -5.77 3.91
C THR A 236 -11.94 -6.56 4.52
N ARG A 237 -13.19 -6.24 4.20
CA ARG A 237 -14.36 -6.99 4.68
C ARG A 237 -14.45 -8.39 4.09
N ILE A 238 -14.15 -8.55 2.80
CA ILE A 238 -14.11 -9.86 2.15
C ILE A 238 -13.06 -10.76 2.79
N GLN A 239 -11.86 -10.22 3.06
CA GLN A 239 -10.74 -10.98 3.58
C GLN A 239 -10.77 -11.18 5.10
N ASN A 240 -11.53 -10.36 5.83
CA ASN A 240 -11.77 -10.56 7.26
C ASN A 240 -12.72 -11.73 7.55
N ARG A 241 -13.53 -12.16 6.57
CA ARG A 241 -14.46 -13.28 6.72
C ARG A 241 -13.73 -14.58 7.04
N ASP A 242 -14.44 -15.51 7.67
CA ASP A 242 -13.93 -16.85 7.88
C ASP A 242 -13.79 -17.59 6.56
N PHE A 243 -12.82 -18.51 6.51
CA PHE A 243 -12.43 -19.21 5.28
C PHE A 243 -13.63 -19.98 4.66
N GLY A 244 -14.64 -20.35 5.46
CA GLY A 244 -15.87 -21.02 5.02
C GLY A 244 -17.00 -20.13 4.49
N ASP A 245 -16.96 -18.80 4.64
CA ASP A 245 -18.07 -17.92 4.25
C ASP A 245 -18.13 -17.68 2.71
N PRO A 246 -19.21 -18.11 2.01
CA PRO A 246 -19.29 -18.04 0.55
C PRO A 246 -19.81 -16.69 0.01
N ARG A 247 -20.15 -15.72 0.86
CA ARG A 247 -20.79 -14.47 0.42
C ARG A 247 -19.93 -13.72 -0.60
N SER A 248 -20.57 -13.21 -1.65
CA SER A 248 -19.90 -12.44 -2.70
C SER A 248 -19.46 -11.04 -2.22
N GLY A 249 -18.60 -10.38 -2.99
CA GLY A 249 -18.22 -8.99 -2.78
C GLY A 249 -19.38 -8.01 -3.04
N VAL A 250 -20.30 -8.35 -3.95
CA VAL A 250 -21.51 -7.56 -4.21
C VAL A 250 -22.36 -7.49 -2.95
N LYS A 251 -22.55 -8.63 -2.26
CA LYS A 251 -23.27 -8.63 -0.99
C LYS A 251 -22.60 -7.76 0.09
N VAL A 252 -21.26 -7.68 0.13
CA VAL A 252 -20.55 -6.74 1.04
C VAL A 252 -20.96 -5.31 0.76
N ILE A 253 -21.03 -4.92 -0.50
CA ILE A 253 -21.40 -3.57 -0.92
C ILE A 253 -22.85 -3.27 -0.56
N THR A 254 -23.76 -4.18 -0.90
CA THR A 254 -25.18 -4.02 -0.58
C THR A 254 -25.41 -3.91 0.92
N ASP A 255 -24.81 -4.82 1.71
CA ASP A 255 -24.92 -4.81 3.17
C ASP A 255 -24.30 -3.52 3.74
N LEU A 256 -23.14 -3.07 3.26
CA LEU A 256 -22.47 -1.83 3.69
C LEU A 256 -23.36 -0.61 3.46
N ILE A 257 -23.91 -0.45 2.26
CA ILE A 257 -24.76 0.70 1.91
C ILE A 257 -26.04 0.68 2.75
N ALA A 258 -26.69 -0.49 2.85
CA ALA A 258 -27.96 -0.63 3.56
C ALA A 258 -27.85 -0.41 5.08
N THR A 259 -26.74 -0.82 5.69
CA THR A 259 -26.59 -0.81 7.17
C THR A 259 -25.79 0.36 7.70
N GLU A 260 -24.86 0.92 6.92
CA GLU A 260 -23.90 1.93 7.40
C GLU A 260 -23.88 3.20 6.55
N GLY A 261 -24.48 3.15 5.36
CA GLY A 261 -24.52 4.25 4.40
C GLY A 261 -23.23 4.42 3.58
N PRO A 262 -23.27 5.25 2.52
CA PRO A 262 -22.15 5.40 1.57
C PRO A 262 -20.84 5.93 2.19
N SER A 263 -20.91 6.68 3.30
CA SER A 263 -19.70 7.17 3.97
C SER A 263 -18.82 6.04 4.53
N ALA A 264 -19.38 4.84 4.75
CA ALA A 264 -18.65 3.69 5.27
C ALA A 264 -17.54 3.19 4.34
N PHE A 265 -17.58 3.51 3.04
CA PHE A 265 -16.50 3.23 2.08
C PHE A 265 -15.18 3.95 2.41
N PHE A 266 -15.20 4.95 3.29
CA PHE A 266 -14.00 5.71 3.68
C PHE A 266 -13.54 5.42 5.11
N LYS A 267 -14.09 4.39 5.78
CA LYS A 267 -13.62 3.94 7.10
C LYS A 267 -12.12 3.63 7.04
N GLY A 268 -11.36 4.16 8.00
CA GLY A 268 -9.90 3.99 8.07
C GLY A 268 -9.09 4.85 7.10
N LEU A 269 -9.70 5.76 6.33
CA LEU A 269 -8.98 6.71 5.47
C LEU A 269 -8.12 7.69 6.30
N THR A 270 -8.69 8.28 7.35
CA THR A 270 -8.02 9.27 8.21
C THR A 270 -6.65 8.82 8.73
N PRO A 271 -6.51 7.68 9.43
CA PRO A 271 -5.20 7.23 9.90
C PRO A 271 -4.21 6.97 8.75
N LYS A 272 -4.68 6.52 7.58
CA LYS A 272 -3.82 6.33 6.40
C LYS A 272 -3.29 7.65 5.84
N VAL A 273 -4.13 8.69 5.77
CA VAL A 273 -3.75 10.00 5.22
C VAL A 273 -2.78 10.73 6.16
N ILE A 274 -3.06 10.75 7.47
CA ILE A 274 -2.24 11.44 8.48
C ILE A 274 -0.80 10.94 8.44
N VAL A 275 -0.60 9.64 8.25
CA VAL A 275 0.72 9.02 8.34
C VAL A 275 1.53 9.09 7.03
N VAL A 276 0.97 9.60 5.93
CA VAL A 276 1.66 9.64 4.62
C VAL A 276 2.97 10.42 4.71
N GLY A 277 2.92 11.67 5.19
CA GLY A 277 4.10 12.53 5.32
C GLY A 277 5.16 11.91 6.24
N PRO A 278 4.83 11.55 7.49
CA PRO A 278 5.75 10.89 8.40
C PRO A 278 6.38 9.60 7.84
N LYS A 279 5.59 8.73 7.17
CA LYS A 279 6.11 7.52 6.51
C LYS A 279 7.15 7.84 5.46
N LEU A 280 6.86 8.81 4.59
CA LEU A 280 7.76 9.19 3.50
C LEU A 280 9.08 9.78 4.02
N ILE A 281 9.02 10.68 5.01
CA ILE A 281 10.21 11.27 5.64
C ILE A 281 11.06 10.19 6.31
N PHE A 282 10.43 9.30 7.05
CA PHE A 282 11.11 8.19 7.72
C PHE A 282 11.80 7.27 6.71
N SER A 283 11.07 6.79 5.71
CA SER A 283 11.61 5.90 4.68
C SER A 283 12.77 6.55 3.90
N PHE A 284 12.67 7.83 3.59
CA PHE A 284 13.74 8.58 2.94
C PHE A 284 14.98 8.67 3.83
N THR A 285 14.81 9.01 5.11
CA THR A 285 15.91 9.15 6.07
C THR A 285 16.67 7.85 6.23
N ILE A 286 15.96 6.72 6.39
CA ILE A 286 16.57 5.40 6.47
C ILE A 286 17.31 5.05 5.17
N ALA A 287 16.71 5.32 4.01
CA ALA A 287 17.37 5.07 2.73
C ALA A 287 18.66 5.88 2.59
N GLN A 288 18.67 7.16 2.98
CA GLN A 288 19.87 8.01 2.93
C GLN A 288 20.99 7.49 3.84
N GLN A 289 20.66 7.15 5.09
CA GLN A 289 21.66 6.60 6.03
C GLN A 289 22.24 5.28 5.53
N LEU A 290 21.41 4.41 4.95
CA LEU A 290 21.88 3.14 4.38
C LEU A 290 22.77 3.34 3.15
N ILE A 291 22.44 4.29 2.28
CA ILE A 291 23.29 4.60 1.11
C ILE A 291 24.64 5.14 1.59
N GLN A 292 24.66 6.02 2.59
CA GLN A 292 25.92 6.53 3.17
C GLN A 292 26.73 5.43 3.82
N ALA A 293 26.10 4.53 4.59
CA ALA A 293 26.78 3.44 5.27
C ALA A 293 27.28 2.32 4.32
N LEU A 294 26.61 2.08 3.20
CA LEU A 294 26.99 1.06 2.20
C LEU A 294 27.86 1.62 1.05
N GLY A 295 27.95 2.95 0.95
CA GLY A 295 28.74 3.66 -0.05
C GLY A 295 30.04 4.27 0.49
N GLY A 296 30.26 4.19 1.81
CA GLY A 296 31.54 4.45 2.48
C GLY A 296 32.52 3.31 2.31
#